data_AF-A0AAP5H6Q0-F1
#
_entry.id   AF-A0AAP5H6Q0-F1
#
_cell.length_a   1.000
_cell.length_b   1.000
_cell.length_c   1.000
_cell.angle_alpha   90.00
_cell.angle_beta   90.00
_cell.angle_gamma   90.00
#
_symmetry.space_group_name_H-M   'P 1'
#
loop_
_entity.id
_entity.type
_entity.pdbx_description
1 polymer ?
#
loop_
_entity_poly.entity_id
_entity_poly.type
_entity_poly.pdbx_seq_one_letter_code
_entity_poly.pdbx_strand_id
1 'polypeptide(L)' 'MLLECPDCKSTEVDYAGYEVLQEQNGDIADVIELVICTKCKGVFPSYDLREK' A
#
# COMPACT_ATOMS: atom_id res chain seq x y z
N MET A 1 0.68 -8.46 -12.17
CA MET A 1 1.52 -7.32 -11.77
C MET A 1 2.33 -7.70 -10.55
N LEU A 2 3.53 -7.14 -10.38
CA LEU A 2 4.41 -7.36 -9.22
C LEU A 2 4.69 -5.96 -8.61
N LEU A 3 4.42 -5.80 -7.31
CA LEU A 3 4.54 -4.52 -6.61
C LEU A 3 6.02 -4.21 -6.30
N GLU A 4 6.48 -3.00 -6.60
CA GLU A 4 7.88 -2.60 -6.45
C GLU A 4 8.03 -1.48 -5.41
N CYS A 5 8.97 -1.63 -4.47
CA CYS A 5 9.28 -0.62 -3.48
C CYS A 5 9.81 0.67 -4.16
N PRO A 6 9.21 1.84 -3.88
CA PRO A 6 9.60 3.10 -4.50
C PRO A 6 11.02 3.52 -4.15
N ASP A 7 11.49 3.25 -2.94
CA ASP A 7 12.82 3.67 -2.45
C ASP A 7 13.96 2.81 -3.00
N CYS A 8 13.83 1.50 -2.91
CA CYS A 8 14.95 0.58 -3.17
C CYS A 8 14.74 -0.34 -4.39
N LYS A 9 13.62 -0.19 -5.09
CA LYS A 9 13.28 -0.97 -6.29
C LYS A 9 13.26 -2.49 -6.07
N SER A 10 13.15 -2.91 -4.81
CA SER A 10 12.96 -4.32 -4.48
C SER A 10 11.52 -4.72 -4.69
N THR A 11 11.33 -5.92 -5.21
CA THR A 11 10.03 -6.60 -5.28
C THR A 11 9.76 -7.43 -4.02
N GLU A 12 10.71 -7.48 -3.08
CA GLU A 12 10.56 -8.14 -1.79
C GLU A 12 9.78 -7.24 -0.82
N VAL A 13 8.48 -7.48 -0.76
CA VAL A 13 7.53 -6.75 0.08
C VAL A 13 6.68 -7.74 0.87
N ASP A 14 6.36 -7.38 2.11
CA ASP A 14 5.44 -8.11 2.99
C ASP A 14 4.19 -7.27 3.26
N TYR A 15 3.08 -7.92 3.61
CA TYR A 15 1.87 -7.24 4.04
C TYR A 15 2.11 -6.52 5.38
N ALA A 16 1.79 -5.23 5.44
CA ALA A 16 1.94 -4.41 6.64
C ALA A 16 0.61 -4.08 7.33
N GLY A 17 -0.50 -4.06 6.58
CA GLY A 17 -1.83 -3.74 7.12
C GLY A 17 -2.73 -3.10 6.07
N TYR A 18 -3.76 -2.40 6.53
CA TYR A 18 -4.57 -1.50 5.71
C TYR A 18 -4.91 -0.24 6.51
N GLU A 19 -5.11 0.87 5.81
CA GLU A 19 -5.56 2.16 6.33
C GLU A 19 -6.89 2.52 5.67
N VAL A 20 -7.82 3.11 6.43
CA VAL A 20 -9.12 3.53 5.92
C VAL A 20 -9.07 5.03 5.63
N LEU A 21 -9.13 5.42 4.36
CA LEU A 21 -9.18 6.81 3.94
C LEU A 21 -10.64 7.27 3.93
N GLN A 22 -11.01 7.97 5.00
CA GLN A 22 -12.33 8.55 5.27
C GLN A 22 -13.48 7.55 5.48
N GLU A 23 -14.01 7.61 6.69
CA GLU A 23 -15.35 7.16 7.03
C GLU A 23 -16.25 8.40 6.96
N GLN A 24 -17.02 8.57 5.88
CA GLN A 24 -18.08 9.58 5.83
C GLN A 24 -19.42 8.87 6.04
N ASN A 25 -20.14 9.25 7.11
CA ASN A 25 -21.47 8.71 7.44
C ASN A 25 -21.56 7.18 7.67
N GLY A 26 -20.49 6.53 8.11
CA GLY A 26 -20.50 5.09 8.42
C GLY A 26 -20.34 4.18 7.19
N ASP A 27 -20.14 4.77 6.00
CA ASP A 27 -19.66 4.07 4.82
C ASP A 27 -18.13 4.22 4.71
N ILE A 28 -17.45 3.09 4.57
CA ILE A 28 -16.00 3.03 4.35
C ILE A 28 -15.77 3.47 2.91
N ALA A 29 -15.25 4.68 2.70
CA ALA A 29 -15.11 5.25 1.36
C ALA A 29 -13.95 4.63 0.58
N ASP A 30 -12.80 4.43 1.23
CA ASP A 30 -11.63 3.80 0.61
C ASP A 30 -10.78 3.02 1.64
N VAL A 31 -10.36 1.81 1.28
CA VAL A 31 -9.42 1.00 2.06
C VAL A 31 -8.11 0.90 1.29
N ILE A 32 -7.01 1.29 1.94
CA ILE A 32 -5.65 1.24 1.42
C ILE A 32 -4.82 0.23 2.21
N GLU A 33 -4.70 -0.98 1.72
CA GLU A 33 -3.61 -1.93 1.98
C GLU A 33 -2.20 -1.27 1.92
N LEU A 34 -1.44 -1.50 2.97
CA LEU A 34 -0.07 -1.07 3.15
C LEU A 34 0.82 -2.30 3.08
N VAL A 35 1.95 -2.14 2.40
CA VAL A 35 3.02 -3.14 2.37
C VAL A 35 4.30 -2.55 2.94
N ILE A 36 5.16 -3.42 3.46
CA ILE A 36 6.49 -3.07 3.94
C ILE A 36 7.53 -3.73 3.04
N CYS A 37 8.48 -2.94 2.52
CA CYS A 37 9.62 -3.51 1.85
C CYS A 37 10.54 -4.20 2.85
N THR A 38 10.84 -5.48 2.66
CA THR A 38 11.67 -6.24 3.61
C THR A 38 13.13 -5.79 3.58
N LYS A 39 13.57 -5.20 2.46
CA LYS A 39 14.94 -4.73 2.20
C LYS A 39 15.26 -3.38 2.85
N CYS A 40 14.43 -2.36 2.61
CA CYS A 40 14.63 -1.02 3.20
C CYS A 40 13.76 -0.73 4.43
N LYS A 41 12.86 -1.66 4.79
CA LYS A 41 11.88 -1.51 5.89
C LYS A 41 10.94 -0.31 5.74
N GLY A 42 10.81 0.24 4.53
CA GLY A 42 9.86 1.31 4.20
C GLY A 42 8.45 0.78 4.00
N VAL A 43 7.46 1.44 4.60
CA VAL A 43 6.03 1.13 4.43
C VAL A 43 5.43 2.05 3.37
N PHE A 44 4.66 1.49 2.45
CA PHE A 44 4.03 2.24 1.36
C PHE A 44 2.72 1.56 0.92
N PRO A 45 1.77 2.31 0.32
CA PRO A 45 0.49 1.74 -0.13
C PRO A 45 0.69 0.78 -1.31
N SER A 46 -0.06 -0.33 -1.31
CA SER A 46 -0.02 -1.34 -2.40
C SER A 46 -0.89 -0.99 -3.62
N TYR A 47 -1.47 0.21 -3.65
CA TYR A 47 -2.43 0.65 -4.66
C TYR A 47 -1.70 1.24 -5.85
N ASP A 48 -1.83 0.58 -6.99
CA ASP A 48 -1.60 1.21 -8.28
C ASP A 48 -2.69 2.27 -8.51
N LEU A 49 -2.54 3.46 -7.92
CA LEU A 49 -3.40 4.63 -8.16
C LEU A 49 -3.28 5.16 -9.61
N ARG A 50 -2.69 4.38 -10.53
CA ARG A 50 -2.47 4.73 -11.93
C ARG A 50 -3.06 3.72 -12.92
N GLU A 51 -3.91 2.79 -12.47
CA GLU A 51 -4.89 2.19 -13.40
C GLU A 51 -6.14 3.09 -13.47
N LYS A 52 -6.37 3.58 -14.68
CA LYS A 52 -7.37 4.57 -15.10
C LYS A 52 -8.81 4.09 -14.99
#